data_AF-A0AAW2T4T8-F1
#
_entry.id   AF-A0AAW2T4T8-F1
#
_cell.length_a   1.000
_cell.length_b   1.000
_cell.length_c   1.000
_cell.angle_alpha   90.00
_cell.angle_beta   90.00
_cell.angle_gamma   90.00
#
_symmetry.space_group_name_H-M   'P 1'
#
loop_
_entity.id
_entity.type
_entity.pdbx_description
1 polymer ?
#
loop_
_entity_poly.entity_id
_entity_poly.type
_entity_poly.pdbx_seq_one_letter_code
_entity_poly.pdbx_strand_id
1 'polypeptide(L)'
;MANRVGDEMKNEVLQVVERPGRNQDCENQSVETELETEAQHPYAFHVSGPRNVPSINWRDLINSTWKDGNYRRTVIACFIQAVYLLELDRQENRTSENALAPKWWIPFKYKLVETLIDERDGSIFGAILEWDRAAALADFVLMRPSGAPRAVLALRGTLLKSPTIRRDIEDDLRFLAWESLKGSVRFNCAFKTLKALSEKYGSSNVCIAGHSLGAGFALQVGKALAKEGIFVEAHLFNPPSVSLASSLRNVGEKAGMMWKRVKSMLPASTTEPQANINDRAKSTTLGSKQWVPHLYVNNSDYICCYYTDPVGTREQHADKRMPNR
;
A
#
# COMPACT_ATOMS: atom_id res chain seq x y z
N MET A 1 -25.88 -71.11 -19.43
CA MET A 1 -26.01 -72.48 -18.88
C MET A 1 -24.70 -72.83 -18.20
N ALA A 2 -24.79 -73.16 -16.92
CA ALA A 2 -23.67 -73.34 -16.01
C ALA A 2 -22.94 -74.67 -16.25
N ASN A 3 -21.62 -74.67 -16.06
CA ASN A 3 -20.88 -75.88 -15.72
C ASN A 3 -20.17 -75.64 -14.38
N ARG A 4 -20.67 -76.31 -13.35
CA ARG A 4 -19.99 -76.60 -12.09
C ARG A 4 -19.25 -77.92 -12.28
N VAL A 5 -17.98 -77.96 -11.90
CA VAL A 5 -17.33 -79.16 -11.39
C VAL A 5 -16.59 -78.72 -10.13
N GLY A 6 -16.98 -79.29 -9.00
CA GLY A 6 -16.27 -79.14 -7.74
C GLY A 6 -15.18 -80.20 -7.61
N ASP A 7 -14.19 -79.93 -6.79
CA ASP A 7 -13.42 -80.96 -6.12
C ASP A 7 -12.91 -80.48 -4.76
N GLU A 8 -12.68 -81.44 -3.87
CA GLU A 8 -12.78 -81.39 -2.42
C GLU A 8 -11.62 -80.73 -1.63
N MET A 9 -11.99 -80.34 -0.41
CA MET A 9 -11.20 -79.96 0.77
C MET A 9 -9.92 -80.76 1.06
N LYS A 10 -8.85 -80.06 1.47
CA LYS A 10 -8.01 -80.45 2.62
C LYS A 10 -7.57 -79.22 3.44
N ASN A 11 -7.97 -79.21 4.71
CA ASN A 11 -7.50 -78.35 5.79
C ASN A 11 -6.11 -78.81 6.24
N GLU A 12 -5.16 -77.88 6.41
CA GLU A 12 -4.10 -78.02 7.42
C GLU A 12 -3.87 -76.68 8.13
N VAL A 13 -3.96 -76.76 9.45
CA VAL A 13 -3.85 -75.70 10.44
C VAL A 13 -2.41 -75.63 10.90
N LEU A 14 -1.80 -74.44 10.93
CA LEU A 14 -0.60 -74.19 11.73
C LEU A 14 -0.87 -73.05 12.71
N GLN A 15 -1.09 -73.40 13.97
CA GLN A 15 -1.06 -72.51 15.13
C GLN A 15 0.36 -72.50 15.72
N VAL A 16 0.90 -71.31 16.01
CA VAL A 16 1.89 -71.07 17.08
C VAL A 16 1.60 -69.67 17.66
N VAL A 17 0.77 -69.57 18.69
CA VAL A 17 1.11 -69.42 20.13
C VAL A 17 1.68 -68.03 20.49
N GLU A 18 0.80 -67.18 21.03
CA GLU A 18 1.15 -66.04 21.90
C GLU A 18 1.39 -66.50 23.35
N ARG A 19 2.30 -65.83 24.07
CA ARG A 19 2.24 -65.63 25.54
C ARG A 19 3.01 -64.35 25.98
N PRO A 20 2.71 -63.77 27.16
CA PRO A 20 2.47 -62.32 27.28
C PRO A 20 3.35 -61.56 28.30
N GLY A 21 3.31 -60.21 28.21
CA GLY A 21 3.19 -59.33 29.38
C GLY A 21 4.41 -58.52 29.84
N ARG A 22 4.33 -57.18 29.71
CA ARG A 22 4.33 -56.23 30.85
C ARG A 22 4.10 -54.78 30.38
N ASN A 23 3.13 -54.12 31.00
CA ASN A 23 2.91 -52.67 30.96
C ASN A 23 4.04 -51.94 31.71
N GLN A 24 4.49 -50.81 31.15
CA GLN A 24 4.81 -49.62 31.95
C GLN A 24 4.78 -48.38 31.06
N ASP A 25 4.09 -47.37 31.57
CA ASP A 25 3.76 -46.08 30.97
C ASP A 25 4.98 -45.29 30.50
N CYS A 26 4.83 -44.54 29.39
CA CYS A 26 5.13 -43.10 29.34
C CYS A 26 4.87 -42.52 27.93
N GLU A 27 4.08 -41.44 27.94
CA GLU A 27 4.14 -40.28 27.04
C GLU A 27 3.66 -40.42 25.58
N ASN A 28 2.42 -39.94 25.39
CA ASN A 28 1.92 -39.36 24.16
C ASN A 28 2.86 -38.25 23.66
N GLN A 29 3.64 -38.50 22.61
CA GLN A 29 4.22 -37.46 21.74
C GLN A 29 4.86 -38.12 20.52
N SER A 30 4.15 -38.16 19.39
CA SER A 30 4.76 -38.33 18.04
C SER A 30 3.75 -38.34 16.89
N VAL A 31 2.68 -37.54 16.96
CA VAL A 31 1.82 -37.29 15.77
C VAL A 31 1.68 -35.79 15.44
N GLU A 32 2.41 -34.91 16.14
CA GLU A 32 2.40 -33.47 15.86
C GLU A 32 3.81 -32.93 15.63
N THR A 33 4.54 -33.35 14.59
CA THR A 33 5.64 -32.51 14.05
C THR A 33 6.08 -32.92 12.64
N GLU A 34 5.18 -32.91 11.65
CA GLU A 34 5.60 -32.93 10.22
C GLU A 34 4.93 -31.82 9.39
N LEU A 35 4.44 -30.76 10.04
CA LEU A 35 4.01 -29.54 9.37
C LEU A 35 4.78 -28.35 9.98
N GLU A 36 5.33 -27.51 9.10
CA GLU A 36 6.02 -26.24 9.39
C GLU A 36 7.54 -26.29 9.62
N THR A 37 8.31 -26.58 8.57
CA THR A 37 9.60 -25.91 8.34
C THR A 37 9.81 -25.61 6.85
N GLU A 38 8.79 -25.07 6.19
CA GLU A 38 9.05 -24.26 4.98
C GLU A 38 9.55 -22.90 5.49
N ALA A 39 10.78 -22.52 5.15
CA ALA A 39 11.35 -21.24 5.53
C ALA A 39 10.40 -20.10 5.10
N GLN A 40 9.73 -19.49 6.08
CA GLN A 40 8.65 -18.55 5.82
C GLN A 40 9.18 -17.33 5.05
N HIS A 41 8.58 -17.03 3.91
CA HIS A 41 9.05 -15.96 3.03
C HIS A 41 9.06 -14.60 3.74
N PRO A 42 10.15 -13.79 3.64
CA PRO A 42 10.31 -12.56 4.42
C PRO A 42 9.18 -11.54 4.18
N TYR A 43 8.59 -11.52 2.99
CA TYR A 43 7.46 -10.63 2.66
C TYR A 43 6.07 -11.24 2.86
N ALA A 44 5.97 -12.40 3.53
CA ALA A 44 4.67 -12.97 3.87
C ALA A 44 3.93 -12.06 4.87
N PHE A 45 2.60 -11.97 4.75
CA PHE A 45 1.78 -11.07 5.56
C PHE A 45 1.89 -11.34 7.06
N HIS A 46 1.99 -12.60 7.50
CA HIS A 46 2.14 -12.93 8.91
C HIS A 46 3.54 -12.62 9.47
N VAL A 47 4.55 -12.49 8.60
CA VAL A 47 5.94 -12.16 8.98
C VAL A 47 6.13 -10.65 9.07
N SER A 48 5.82 -9.95 7.98
CA SER A 48 6.12 -8.52 7.78
C SER A 48 4.89 -7.62 7.76
N GLY A 49 3.68 -8.20 7.79
CA GLY A 49 2.45 -7.43 7.88
C GLY A 49 2.21 -6.85 9.27
N PRO A 50 1.26 -5.93 9.39
CA PRO A 50 1.03 -5.20 10.63
C PRO A 50 0.30 -6.10 11.66
N ARG A 51 0.88 -6.23 12.86
CA ARG A 51 0.44 -7.21 13.88
C ARG A 51 -0.82 -6.83 14.64
N ASN A 52 -1.12 -5.54 14.77
CA ASN A 52 -2.19 -5.03 15.62
C ASN A 52 -3.28 -4.31 14.81
N VAL A 53 -3.61 -4.82 13.62
CA VAL A 53 -4.65 -4.23 12.77
C VAL A 53 -5.96 -4.97 12.99
N PRO A 54 -7.01 -4.29 13.50
CA PRO A 54 -8.29 -4.93 13.72
C PRO A 54 -8.88 -5.46 12.41
N SER A 55 -9.37 -6.69 12.44
CA SER A 55 -10.13 -7.26 11.33
C SER A 55 -11.49 -6.58 11.23
N ILE A 56 -11.98 -6.43 9.99
CA ILE A 56 -13.31 -5.87 9.77
C ILE A 56 -14.35 -6.85 10.29
N ASN A 57 -15.25 -6.37 11.13
CA ASN A 57 -16.34 -7.16 11.67
C ASN A 57 -17.66 -6.37 11.67
N TRP A 58 -18.75 -7.00 12.09
CA TRP A 58 -20.08 -6.37 12.12
C TRP A 58 -20.12 -5.06 12.94
N ARG A 59 -19.24 -4.86 13.93
CA ARG A 59 -19.19 -3.62 14.74
C ARG A 59 -18.71 -2.42 13.91
N ASP A 60 -17.97 -2.64 12.82
CA ASP A 60 -17.56 -1.59 11.88
C ASP A 60 -18.74 -0.94 11.15
N LEU A 61 -19.92 -1.56 11.16
CA LEU A 61 -21.15 -0.97 10.66
C LEU A 61 -21.67 0.15 11.59
N ILE A 62 -21.39 0.07 12.89
CA ILE A 62 -21.85 1.01 13.91
C ILE A 62 -20.78 2.08 14.15
N ASN A 63 -19.54 1.64 14.37
CA ASN A 63 -18.38 2.51 14.53
C ASN A 63 -17.24 2.04 13.62
N SER A 64 -17.22 2.59 12.41
CA SER A 64 -16.25 2.18 11.38
C SER A 64 -14.81 2.50 11.77
N THR A 65 -13.98 1.47 11.83
CA THR A 65 -12.52 1.60 12.02
C THR A 65 -11.87 2.40 10.89
N TRP A 66 -12.47 2.46 9.70
CA TRP A 66 -11.97 3.29 8.59
C TRP A 66 -12.02 4.81 8.84
N LYS A 67 -12.71 5.25 9.91
CA LYS A 67 -12.64 6.64 10.37
C LYS A 67 -11.34 6.94 11.12
N ASP A 68 -10.66 5.92 11.64
CA ASP A 68 -9.35 6.07 12.26
C ASP A 68 -8.27 6.26 11.19
N GLY A 69 -7.48 7.33 11.35
CA GLY A 69 -6.45 7.72 10.38
C GLY A 69 -5.25 6.76 10.34
N ASN A 70 -4.92 6.10 11.45
CA ASN A 70 -3.83 5.13 11.52
C ASN A 70 -4.24 3.81 10.88
N TYR A 71 -5.46 3.35 11.13
CA TYR A 71 -6.04 2.19 10.46
C TYR A 71 -6.04 2.40 8.94
N ARG A 72 -6.63 3.52 8.49
CA ARG A 72 -6.67 3.87 7.06
C ARG A 72 -5.28 3.89 6.44
N ARG A 73 -4.32 4.59 7.07
CA ARG A 73 -2.93 4.62 6.61
C ARG A 73 -2.34 3.21 6.48
N THR A 74 -2.55 2.36 7.47
CA THR A 74 -1.99 1.00 7.52
C THR A 74 -2.58 0.11 6.43
N VAL A 75 -3.90 0.13 6.24
CA VAL A 75 -4.55 -0.67 5.18
C VAL A 75 -4.09 -0.21 3.80
N ILE A 76 -4.02 1.10 3.56
CA ILE A 76 -3.53 1.64 2.29
C ILE A 76 -2.06 1.28 2.05
N ALA A 77 -1.22 1.28 3.08
CA ALA A 77 0.16 0.79 2.97
C ALA A 77 0.21 -0.70 2.61
N CYS A 78 -0.66 -1.53 3.19
CA CYS A 78 -0.77 -2.95 2.83
C CYS A 78 -1.16 -3.14 1.37
N PHE A 79 -2.07 -2.31 0.85
CA PHE A 79 -2.46 -2.34 -0.56
C PHE A 79 -1.32 -1.98 -1.50
N ILE A 80 -0.51 -0.97 -1.17
CA ILE A 80 0.69 -0.64 -1.96
C ILE A 80 1.70 -1.79 -1.91
N GLN A 81 1.93 -2.38 -0.74
CA GLN A 81 2.81 -3.54 -0.59
C GLN A 81 2.32 -4.73 -1.42
N ALA A 82 1.01 -4.91 -1.52
CA ALA A 82 0.45 -5.95 -2.35
C ALA A 82 0.74 -5.75 -3.85
N VAL A 83 0.84 -4.50 -4.32
CA VAL A 83 1.27 -4.21 -5.71
C VAL A 83 2.74 -4.56 -5.94
N TYR A 84 3.61 -4.30 -4.95
CA TYR A 84 5.00 -4.79 -5.00
C TYR A 84 5.05 -6.32 -5.11
N LEU A 85 4.22 -7.00 -4.34
CA LEU A 85 4.17 -8.46 -4.35
C LEU A 85 3.51 -9.04 -5.60
N LEU A 86 2.55 -8.35 -6.22
CA LEU A 86 2.00 -8.77 -7.51
C LEU A 86 3.08 -8.85 -8.58
N GLU A 87 3.96 -7.85 -8.63
CA GLU A 87 5.08 -7.87 -9.56
C GLU A 87 6.16 -8.89 -9.16
N LEU A 88 6.41 -9.09 -7.86
CA LEU A 88 7.32 -10.14 -7.39
C LEU A 88 6.81 -11.54 -7.75
N ASP A 89 5.53 -11.81 -7.48
CA ASP A 89 4.86 -13.08 -7.79
C ASP A 89 4.88 -13.33 -9.31
N ARG A 90 4.71 -12.28 -10.13
CA ARG A 90 4.89 -12.36 -11.59
C ARG A 90 6.32 -12.71 -11.99
N GLN A 91 7.32 -12.03 -11.42
CA GLN A 91 8.74 -12.26 -11.74
C GLN A 91 9.20 -13.67 -11.36
N GLU A 92 8.64 -14.23 -10.29
CA GLU A 92 8.95 -15.56 -9.78
C GLU A 92 8.02 -16.65 -10.32
N ASN A 93 7.10 -16.32 -11.24
CA ASN A 93 6.09 -17.24 -11.80
C ASN A 93 5.29 -18.01 -10.73
N ARG A 94 4.91 -17.33 -9.65
CA ARG A 94 4.08 -17.89 -8.58
C ARG A 94 2.64 -18.13 -9.06
N THR A 95 2.06 -19.24 -8.62
CA THR A 95 0.67 -19.62 -8.87
C THR A 95 -0.24 -19.08 -7.77
N SER A 96 -1.56 -19.25 -7.91
CA SER A 96 -2.53 -18.83 -6.89
C SER A 96 -2.32 -19.49 -5.52
N GLU A 97 -1.69 -20.66 -5.47
CA GLU A 97 -1.47 -21.42 -4.23
C GLU A 97 -0.33 -20.85 -3.39
N ASN A 98 0.73 -20.37 -4.04
CA ASN A 98 1.93 -19.84 -3.38
C ASN A 98 2.05 -18.30 -3.49
N ALA A 99 1.10 -17.61 -4.12
CA ALA A 99 1.09 -16.16 -4.23
C ALA A 99 1.09 -15.48 -2.86
N LEU A 100 1.91 -14.43 -2.73
CA LEU A 100 2.04 -13.65 -1.51
C LEU A 100 1.08 -12.47 -1.52
N ALA A 101 0.88 -11.85 -2.68
CA ALA A 101 0.11 -10.62 -2.80
C ALA A 101 -1.33 -10.71 -2.24
N PRO A 102 -2.11 -11.78 -2.48
CA PRO A 102 -3.48 -11.87 -1.98
C PRO A 102 -3.63 -11.74 -0.47
N LYS A 103 -2.62 -12.20 0.28
CA LYS A 103 -2.60 -12.17 1.75
C LYS A 103 -2.59 -10.74 2.30
N TRP A 104 -2.30 -9.73 1.47
CA TRP A 104 -2.19 -8.32 1.87
C TRP A 104 -3.48 -7.50 1.67
N TRP A 105 -4.49 -8.00 0.95
CA TRP A 105 -5.79 -7.32 0.80
C TRP A 105 -6.98 -8.13 1.32
N ILE A 106 -6.91 -9.47 1.33
CA ILE A 106 -7.98 -10.35 1.81
C ILE A 106 -8.44 -10.01 3.25
N PRO A 107 -7.53 -9.78 4.23
CA PRO A 107 -7.93 -9.45 5.60
C PRO A 107 -8.82 -8.21 5.71
N PHE A 108 -8.75 -7.32 4.73
CA PHE A 108 -9.48 -6.05 4.69
C PHE A 108 -10.76 -6.11 3.85
N LYS A 109 -11.15 -7.29 3.37
CA LYS A 109 -12.35 -7.51 2.52
C LYS A 109 -12.30 -6.75 1.19
N TYR A 110 -11.12 -6.72 0.58
CA TYR A 110 -10.94 -6.25 -0.78
C TYR A 110 -10.56 -7.41 -1.69
N LYS A 111 -10.70 -7.17 -3.00
CA LYS A 111 -10.24 -8.07 -4.05
C LYS A 111 -9.51 -7.28 -5.13
N LEU A 112 -8.59 -7.95 -5.80
CA LEU A 112 -7.96 -7.46 -7.02
C LEU A 112 -8.98 -7.50 -8.17
N VAL A 113 -9.12 -6.39 -8.88
CA VAL A 113 -9.97 -6.29 -10.07
C VAL A 113 -9.16 -6.19 -11.34
N GLU A 114 -8.10 -5.39 -11.33
CA GLU A 114 -7.27 -5.16 -12.50
C GLU A 114 -5.85 -4.77 -12.08
N THR A 115 -4.86 -5.19 -12.85
CA THR A 115 -3.46 -4.76 -12.73
C THR A 115 -3.13 -3.76 -13.82
N LEU A 116 -2.41 -2.70 -13.47
CA LEU A 116 -1.88 -1.74 -14.44
C LEU A 116 -0.47 -2.17 -14.85
N ILE A 117 -0.30 -2.46 -16.13
CA ILE A 117 0.94 -2.95 -16.73
C ILE A 117 1.62 -1.82 -17.50
N ASP A 118 2.93 -1.66 -17.33
CA ASP A 118 3.73 -0.75 -18.13
C ASP A 118 4.04 -1.43 -19.48
N GLU A 119 3.51 -0.86 -20.56
CA GLU A 119 3.67 -1.42 -21.91
C GLU A 119 5.13 -1.51 -22.37
N ARG A 120 6.05 -0.76 -21.74
CA ARG A 120 7.47 -0.73 -22.11
C ARG A 120 8.24 -1.97 -21.66
N ASP A 121 7.95 -2.45 -20.46
CA ASP A 121 8.71 -3.54 -19.81
C ASP A 121 7.82 -4.71 -19.33
N GLY A 122 6.50 -4.61 -19.50
CA GLY A 122 5.53 -5.61 -19.06
C GLY A 122 5.39 -5.72 -17.54
N SER A 123 5.97 -4.78 -16.78
CA SER A 123 5.91 -4.82 -15.32
C SER A 123 4.57 -4.28 -14.79
N ILE A 124 4.05 -4.93 -13.75
CA ILE A 124 2.89 -4.43 -13.02
C ILE A 124 3.37 -3.23 -12.19
N PHE A 125 2.82 -2.04 -12.42
CA PHE A 125 3.18 -0.84 -11.65
C PHE A 125 2.03 -0.32 -10.75
N GLY A 126 0.82 -0.83 -10.97
CA GLY A 126 -0.35 -0.46 -10.19
C GLY A 126 -1.40 -1.55 -10.14
N ALA A 127 -2.38 -1.39 -9.27
CA ALA A 127 -3.53 -2.29 -9.18
C ALA A 127 -4.79 -1.56 -8.71
N ILE A 128 -5.94 -2.07 -9.13
CA ILE A 128 -7.26 -1.67 -8.65
C ILE A 128 -7.71 -2.70 -7.63
N LEU A 129 -7.88 -2.26 -6.39
CA LEU A 129 -8.48 -3.06 -5.32
C LEU A 129 -9.88 -2.54 -5.05
N GLU A 130 -10.87 -3.43 -5.09
CA GLU A 130 -12.27 -3.07 -4.82
C GLU A 130 -12.82 -3.80 -3.60
N TRP A 131 -13.77 -3.15 -2.91
CA TRP A 131 -14.49 -3.75 -1.80
C TRP A 131 -15.23 -5.02 -2.24
N ASP A 132 -14.86 -6.14 -1.62
CA ASP A 132 -15.45 -7.43 -1.89
C ASP A 132 -16.69 -7.65 -1.03
N ARG A 133 -17.86 -7.49 -1.67
CA ARG A 133 -19.14 -7.74 -1.02
C ARG A 133 -19.33 -9.22 -0.67
N ALA A 134 -18.83 -10.14 -1.49
CA ALA A 134 -19.02 -11.57 -1.25
C ALA A 134 -18.21 -12.01 -0.02
N ALA A 135 -16.93 -11.64 0.03
CA ALA A 135 -16.07 -11.92 1.18
C ALA A 135 -16.51 -11.18 2.46
N ALA A 136 -17.10 -9.99 2.34
CA ALA A 136 -17.66 -9.28 3.48
C ALA A 136 -18.93 -9.97 4.03
N LEU A 137 -19.82 -10.44 3.15
CA LEU A 137 -21.06 -11.12 3.55
C LEU A 137 -20.78 -12.47 4.22
N ALA A 138 -19.74 -13.19 3.81
CA ALA A 138 -19.29 -14.42 4.46
C ALA A 138 -18.95 -14.23 5.95
N ASP A 139 -18.51 -13.02 6.32
CA ASP A 139 -18.19 -12.62 7.69
C ASP A 139 -19.30 -11.80 8.36
N PHE A 140 -20.53 -11.88 7.84
CA PHE A 140 -21.71 -11.17 8.33
C PHE A 140 -21.58 -9.63 8.30
N VAL A 141 -20.72 -9.09 7.43
CA VAL A 141 -20.60 -7.64 7.18
C VAL A 141 -21.53 -7.27 6.02
N LEU A 142 -22.76 -6.87 6.37
CA LEU A 142 -23.84 -6.62 5.40
C LEU A 142 -23.55 -5.47 4.43
N MET A 143 -22.86 -4.43 4.90
CA MET A 143 -22.55 -3.24 4.13
C MET A 143 -21.09 -2.83 4.31
N ARG A 144 -20.56 -2.10 3.33
CA ARG A 144 -19.20 -1.54 3.44
C ARG A 144 -19.16 -0.51 4.57
N PRO A 145 -18.17 -0.57 5.49
CA PRO A 145 -18.02 0.40 6.57
C PRO A 145 -17.95 1.84 6.07
N SER A 146 -18.52 2.77 6.84
CA SER A 146 -18.47 4.20 6.51
C SER A 146 -17.01 4.68 6.44
N GLY A 147 -16.65 5.36 5.35
CA GLY A 147 -15.30 5.90 5.15
C GLY A 147 -14.31 4.91 4.52
N ALA A 148 -14.68 3.65 4.31
CA ALA A 148 -13.89 2.74 3.48
C ALA A 148 -14.08 3.09 1.98
N PRO A 149 -13.01 3.24 1.19
CA PRO A 149 -13.13 3.45 -0.25
C PRO A 149 -13.83 2.25 -0.93
N ARG A 150 -14.48 2.50 -2.06
CA ARG A 150 -15.06 1.43 -2.90
C ARG A 150 -13.98 0.79 -3.73
N ALA A 151 -13.11 1.64 -4.27
CA ALA A 151 -12.00 1.27 -5.11
C ALA A 151 -10.76 2.06 -4.70
N VAL A 152 -9.63 1.39 -4.69
CA VAL A 152 -8.32 1.99 -4.44
C VAL A 152 -7.44 1.73 -5.66
N LEU A 153 -6.92 2.80 -6.24
CA LEU A 153 -5.84 2.71 -7.22
C LEU A 153 -4.50 2.80 -6.46
N ALA A 154 -3.86 1.67 -6.26
CA ALA A 154 -2.56 1.60 -5.59
C ALA A 154 -1.43 1.54 -6.62
N LEU A 155 -0.38 2.35 -6.43
CA LEU A 155 0.78 2.46 -7.30
C LEU A 155 2.06 2.12 -6.53
N ARG A 156 2.84 1.15 -7.01
CA ARG A 156 4.14 0.85 -6.41
C ARG A 156 5.20 1.86 -6.83
N GLY A 157 6.27 1.94 -6.05
CA GLY A 157 7.51 2.58 -6.47
C GLY A 157 8.38 1.64 -7.31
N THR A 158 9.63 2.04 -7.51
CA THR A 158 10.64 1.21 -8.19
C THR A 158 10.91 -0.07 -7.39
N LEU A 159 11.02 -1.20 -8.10
CA LEU A 159 11.45 -2.46 -7.52
C LEU A 159 12.96 -2.49 -7.55
N LEU A 160 13.58 -2.64 -6.40
CA LEU A 160 15.02 -2.46 -6.29
C LEU A 160 15.64 -3.72 -5.71
N LYS A 161 16.72 -4.17 -6.34
CA LYS A 161 17.63 -5.17 -5.75
C LYS A 161 18.67 -4.39 -4.93
N SER A 162 18.97 -4.84 -3.71
CA SER A 162 19.71 -4.08 -2.68
C SER A 162 20.95 -3.26 -3.10
N PRO A 163 21.80 -3.68 -4.06
CA PRO A 163 22.97 -2.87 -4.43
C PRO A 163 22.71 -1.73 -5.44
N THR A 164 21.58 -1.73 -6.17
CA THR A 164 21.30 -0.72 -7.23
C THR A 164 20.28 0.34 -6.81
N ILE A 165 19.76 0.24 -5.58
CA ILE A 165 18.66 1.07 -5.03
C ILE A 165 18.79 2.56 -5.37
N ARG A 166 19.95 3.17 -5.10
CA ARG A 166 20.13 4.62 -5.29
C ARG A 166 20.15 5.03 -6.76
N ARG A 167 20.85 4.25 -7.60
CA ARG A 167 21.03 4.58 -9.02
C ARG A 167 19.71 4.43 -9.75
N ASP A 168 19.01 3.32 -9.55
CA ASP A 168 17.76 3.07 -10.25
C ASP A 168 16.68 4.11 -9.89
N ILE A 169 16.59 4.51 -8.61
CA ILE A 169 15.69 5.60 -8.20
C ILE A 169 16.13 6.95 -8.78
N GLU A 170 17.42 7.28 -8.70
CA GLU A 170 17.92 8.57 -9.21
C GLU A 170 17.75 8.66 -10.72
N ASP A 171 18.04 7.59 -11.44
CA ASP A 171 17.87 7.47 -12.87
C ASP A 171 16.38 7.53 -13.25
N ASP A 172 15.51 6.80 -12.53
CA ASP A 172 14.06 6.89 -12.71
C ASP A 172 13.57 8.32 -12.47
N LEU A 173 14.02 8.99 -11.41
CA LEU A 173 13.59 10.34 -11.08
C LEU A 173 14.12 11.37 -12.08
N ARG A 174 15.37 11.22 -12.52
CA ARG A 174 16.01 12.05 -13.55
C ARG A 174 15.30 11.86 -14.89
N PHE A 175 15.03 10.63 -15.27
CA PHE A 175 14.24 10.27 -16.44
C PHE A 175 12.85 10.89 -16.37
N LEU A 176 12.15 10.79 -15.23
CA LEU A 176 10.83 11.38 -15.04
C LEU A 176 10.83 12.91 -14.97
N ALA A 177 11.90 13.51 -14.45
CA ALA A 177 12.08 14.96 -14.48
C ALA A 177 12.30 15.44 -15.92
N TRP A 178 12.99 14.65 -16.74
CA TRP A 178 13.27 14.93 -18.14
C TRP A 178 12.04 14.72 -19.05
N GLU A 179 11.29 13.62 -18.88
CA GLU A 179 10.08 13.33 -19.68
C GLU A 179 8.81 14.02 -19.16
N SER A 180 8.86 14.67 -18.00
CA SER A 180 7.68 15.02 -17.19
C SER A 180 6.84 13.79 -16.87
N LEU A 181 6.63 13.51 -15.58
CA LEU A 181 5.70 12.45 -15.13
C LEU A 181 4.37 12.45 -15.91
N LYS A 182 3.83 13.62 -16.28
CA LYS A 182 2.60 13.77 -17.10
C LYS A 182 2.69 13.20 -18.52
N GLY A 183 3.87 13.15 -19.12
CA GLY A 183 4.10 12.62 -20.47
C GLY A 183 4.21 11.10 -20.50
N SER A 184 4.45 10.46 -19.35
CA SER A 184 4.70 9.02 -19.31
C SER A 184 3.45 8.17 -19.55
N VAL A 185 3.66 6.95 -20.05
CA VAL A 185 2.63 5.91 -20.22
C VAL A 185 1.94 5.60 -18.89
N ARG A 186 2.71 5.44 -17.80
CA ARG A 186 2.19 5.14 -16.46
C ARG A 186 1.24 6.22 -15.95
N PHE A 187 1.55 7.50 -16.18
CA PHE A 187 0.66 8.60 -15.80
C PHE A 187 -0.64 8.57 -16.58
N ASN A 188 -0.58 8.45 -17.91
CA ASN A 188 -1.77 8.44 -18.76
C ASN A 188 -2.69 7.26 -18.42
N CYS A 189 -2.11 6.07 -18.20
CA CYS A 189 -2.83 4.90 -17.74
C CYS A 189 -3.50 5.16 -16.38
N ALA A 190 -2.74 5.53 -15.35
CA ALA A 190 -3.27 5.79 -14.01
C ALA A 190 -4.33 6.91 -13.98
N PHE A 191 -4.15 7.97 -14.79
CA PHE A 191 -5.11 9.06 -14.91
C PHE A 191 -6.45 8.60 -15.51
N LYS A 192 -6.40 7.87 -16.64
CA LYS A 192 -7.61 7.31 -17.26
C LYS A 192 -8.32 6.34 -16.32
N THR A 193 -7.57 5.46 -15.66
CA THR A 193 -8.13 4.51 -14.69
C THR A 193 -8.78 5.22 -13.51
N LEU A 194 -8.10 6.20 -12.89
CA LEU A 194 -8.66 6.92 -11.74
C LEU A 194 -9.91 7.72 -12.12
N LYS A 195 -9.92 8.31 -13.32
CA LYS A 195 -11.08 9.02 -13.86
C LYS A 195 -12.26 8.07 -14.05
N ALA A 196 -12.04 6.92 -14.71
CA ALA A 196 -13.07 5.90 -14.90
C ALA A 196 -13.63 5.37 -13.57
N LEU A 197 -12.77 5.12 -12.57
CA LEU A 197 -13.21 4.73 -11.23
C LEU A 197 -14.06 5.82 -10.56
N SER A 198 -13.65 7.08 -10.71
CA SER A 198 -14.37 8.24 -10.14
C SER A 198 -15.73 8.44 -10.78
N GLU A 199 -15.86 8.22 -12.09
CA GLU A 199 -17.12 8.23 -12.83
C GLU A 199 -18.03 7.07 -12.41
N LYS A 200 -17.45 5.87 -12.23
CA LYS A 200 -18.19 4.65 -11.86
C LYS A 200 -18.71 4.66 -10.42
N TYR A 201 -17.90 5.11 -9.46
CA TYR A 201 -18.20 4.98 -8.03
C TYR A 201 -18.44 6.31 -7.31
N GLY A 202 -18.17 7.43 -7.96
CA GLY A 202 -18.14 8.75 -7.34
C GLY A 202 -16.80 9.02 -6.66
N SER A 203 -16.31 10.26 -6.76
CA SER A 203 -14.97 10.63 -6.31
C SER A 203 -14.74 10.47 -4.80
N SER A 204 -15.80 10.57 -3.98
CA SER A 204 -15.74 10.34 -2.53
C SER A 204 -15.62 8.86 -2.13
N ASN A 205 -15.78 7.94 -3.09
CA ASN A 205 -15.65 6.50 -2.89
C ASN A 205 -14.37 5.94 -3.52
N VAL A 206 -13.48 6.78 -4.04
CA VAL A 206 -12.25 6.33 -4.71
C VAL A 206 -11.08 7.03 -4.06
N CYS A 207 -10.00 6.28 -3.82
CA CYS A 207 -8.73 6.88 -3.45
C CYS A 207 -7.59 6.39 -4.36
N ILE A 208 -6.58 7.24 -4.50
CA ILE A 208 -5.31 6.90 -5.13
C ILE A 208 -4.24 6.84 -4.06
N ALA A 209 -3.37 5.84 -4.14
CA ALA A 209 -2.29 5.67 -3.19
C ALA A 209 -1.00 5.32 -3.91
N GLY A 210 0.13 5.74 -3.35
CA GLY A 210 1.41 5.27 -3.85
C GLY A 210 2.55 5.44 -2.88
N HIS A 211 3.62 4.68 -3.12
CA HIS A 211 4.88 4.77 -2.39
C HIS A 211 6.02 5.23 -3.31
N SER A 212 6.90 6.10 -2.82
CA SER A 212 8.08 6.57 -3.53
C SER A 212 7.74 7.10 -4.94
N LEU A 213 8.24 6.47 -6.01
CA LEU A 213 7.90 6.81 -7.39
C LEU A 213 6.39 6.79 -7.66
N GLY A 214 5.70 5.77 -7.13
CA GLY A 214 4.25 5.62 -7.21
C GLY A 214 3.52 6.75 -6.49
N ALA A 215 4.06 7.27 -5.38
CA ALA A 215 3.53 8.45 -4.71
C ALA A 215 3.71 9.72 -5.57
N GLY A 216 4.80 9.82 -6.32
CA GLY A 216 5.02 10.86 -7.33
C GLY A 216 3.93 10.85 -8.41
N PHE A 217 3.65 9.67 -8.99
CA PHE A 217 2.56 9.49 -9.94
C PHE A 217 1.19 9.83 -9.33
N ALA A 218 0.89 9.28 -8.15
CA ALA A 218 -0.37 9.52 -7.45
C ALA A 218 -0.64 11.01 -7.20
N LEU A 219 0.40 11.75 -6.79
CA LEU A 219 0.32 13.19 -6.59
C LEU A 219 0.01 13.94 -7.90
N GLN A 220 0.67 13.59 -9.00
CA GLN A 220 0.46 14.28 -10.27
C GLN A 220 -0.89 13.95 -10.89
N VAL A 221 -1.29 12.68 -10.84
CA VAL A 221 -2.59 12.20 -11.34
C VAL A 221 -3.71 12.84 -10.53
N GLY A 222 -3.63 12.81 -9.20
CA GLY A 222 -4.62 13.45 -8.32
C GLY A 222 -4.75 14.96 -8.56
N LYS A 223 -3.63 15.67 -8.76
CA LYS A 223 -3.65 17.09 -9.16
C LYS A 223 -4.30 17.33 -10.51
N ALA A 224 -4.01 16.49 -11.50
CA ALA A 224 -4.59 16.62 -12.82
C ALA A 224 -6.11 16.43 -12.76
N LEU A 225 -6.57 15.42 -12.01
CA LEU A 225 -7.98 15.13 -11.84
C LEU A 225 -8.72 16.23 -11.04
N ALA A 226 -8.07 16.77 -10.01
CA ALA A 226 -8.60 17.91 -9.26
C ALA A 226 -8.76 19.18 -10.11
N LYS A 227 -7.91 19.38 -11.14
CA LYS A 227 -8.08 20.47 -12.11
C LYS A 227 -9.31 20.30 -13.01
N GLU A 228 -9.76 19.06 -13.21
CA GLU A 228 -11.04 18.77 -13.86
C GLU A 228 -12.24 18.89 -12.90
N GLY A 229 -12.01 19.32 -11.65
CA GLY A 229 -13.07 19.47 -10.64
C GLY A 229 -13.45 18.16 -9.93
N ILE A 230 -12.73 17.07 -10.19
CA ILE A 230 -12.96 15.76 -9.56
C ILE A 230 -11.97 15.58 -8.41
N PHE A 231 -12.48 15.60 -7.18
CA PHE A 231 -11.67 15.52 -5.97
C PHE A 231 -11.72 14.10 -5.40
N VAL A 232 -10.57 13.42 -5.46
CA VAL A 232 -10.37 12.07 -4.90
C VAL A 232 -9.43 12.13 -3.70
N GLU A 233 -9.61 11.22 -2.75
CA GLU A 233 -8.67 11.08 -1.64
C GLU A 233 -7.33 10.54 -2.17
N ALA A 234 -6.22 11.05 -1.62
CA ALA A 234 -4.88 10.63 -2.03
C ALA A 234 -3.97 10.35 -0.84
N HIS A 235 -3.25 9.22 -0.89
CA HIS A 235 -2.34 8.76 0.16
C HIS A 235 -0.93 8.58 -0.40
N LEU A 236 -0.01 9.44 0.03
CA LEU A 236 1.33 9.54 -0.53
C LEU A 236 2.35 9.12 0.53
N PHE A 237 3.01 7.99 0.30
CA PHE A 237 4.03 7.46 1.18
C PHE A 237 5.42 7.77 0.60
N ASN A 238 6.23 8.51 1.35
CA ASN A 238 7.60 8.90 0.99
C ASN A 238 7.73 9.45 -0.46
N PRO A 239 6.88 10.40 -0.91
CA PRO A 239 7.01 10.94 -2.26
C PRO A 239 8.33 11.69 -2.45
N PRO A 240 8.90 11.69 -3.68
CA PRO A 240 10.16 12.37 -3.95
C PRO A 240 10.05 13.88 -3.68
N SER A 241 11.09 14.44 -3.04
CA SER A 241 11.16 15.83 -2.55
C SER A 241 10.85 16.89 -3.61
N VAL A 242 11.26 16.64 -4.86
CA VAL A 242 11.01 17.52 -6.02
C VAL A 242 9.51 17.71 -6.33
N SER A 243 8.67 16.71 -6.03
CA SER A 243 7.22 16.81 -6.26
C SER A 243 6.50 17.59 -5.15
N LEU A 244 7.08 17.63 -3.94
CA LEU A 244 6.56 18.38 -2.78
C LEU A 244 6.93 19.87 -2.85
N ALA A 245 8.20 20.20 -3.15
CA ALA A 245 8.68 21.58 -3.18
C ALA A 245 7.88 22.45 -4.17
N SER A 246 7.64 21.97 -5.38
CA SER A 246 6.86 22.69 -6.40
C SER A 246 5.34 22.68 -6.14
N SER A 247 4.83 21.69 -5.40
CA SER A 247 3.40 21.60 -5.02
C SER A 247 3.04 22.61 -3.94
N LEU A 248 3.86 22.66 -2.89
CA LEU A 248 3.66 23.52 -1.74
C LEU A 248 3.93 24.98 -2.11
N ARG A 249 4.93 25.26 -2.97
CA ARG A 249 5.16 26.60 -3.53
C ARG A 249 3.95 27.11 -4.32
N ASN A 250 3.41 26.32 -5.25
CA ASN A 250 2.27 26.76 -6.06
C ASN A 250 0.99 27.01 -5.26
N VAL A 251 0.78 26.25 -4.17
CA VAL A 251 -0.35 26.45 -3.25
C VAL A 251 -0.12 27.68 -2.36
N GLY A 252 1.06 27.82 -1.77
CA GLY A 252 1.42 28.96 -0.93
C GLY A 252 1.49 30.28 -1.70
N GLU A 253 1.98 30.28 -2.94
CA GLU A 253 2.04 31.46 -3.80
C GLU A 253 0.65 31.91 -4.25
N LYS A 254 -0.26 30.97 -4.59
CA LYS A 254 -1.65 31.30 -4.93
C LYS A 254 -2.44 31.80 -3.73
N ALA A 255 -2.29 31.16 -2.56
CA ALA A 255 -2.88 31.65 -1.32
C ALA A 255 -2.32 33.03 -0.94
N GLY A 256 -1.01 33.24 -1.09
CA GLY A 256 -0.34 34.52 -0.84
C GLY A 256 -0.78 35.64 -1.79
N MET A 257 -0.98 35.35 -3.08
CA MET A 257 -1.51 36.31 -4.05
C MET A 257 -2.97 36.66 -3.78
N MET A 258 -3.79 35.67 -3.40
CA MET A 258 -5.20 35.86 -3.09
C MET A 258 -5.36 36.63 -1.76
N TRP A 259 -4.52 36.34 -0.76
CA TRP A 259 -4.42 37.12 0.48
C TRP A 259 -3.93 38.55 0.23
N LYS A 260 -2.93 38.76 -0.64
CA LYS A 260 -2.48 40.10 -1.02
C LYS A 260 -3.58 40.90 -1.73
N ARG A 261 -4.38 40.27 -2.60
CA ARG A 261 -5.54 40.91 -3.25
C ARG A 261 -6.65 41.27 -2.26
N VAL A 262 -6.97 40.37 -1.33
CA VAL A 262 -7.94 40.65 -0.26
C VAL A 262 -7.42 41.74 0.67
N LYS A 263 -6.14 41.70 1.06
CA LYS A 263 -5.49 42.71 1.90
C LYS A 263 -5.44 44.09 1.23
N SER A 264 -5.27 44.15 -0.10
CA SER A 264 -5.34 45.41 -0.86
C SER A 264 -6.75 45.96 -1.06
N MET A 265 -7.79 45.16 -0.76
CA MET A 265 -9.19 45.57 -0.82
C MET A 265 -9.79 45.92 0.55
N LEU A 266 -9.03 45.72 1.64
CA LEU A 266 -9.42 46.13 2.98
C LEU A 266 -8.97 47.57 3.23
N PRO A 267 -9.86 48.48 3.67
CA PRO A 267 -9.47 49.83 4.03
C PRO A 267 -8.47 49.78 5.19
N ALA A 268 -7.36 50.52 5.06
CA ALA A 268 -6.32 50.59 6.06
C ALA A 268 -6.83 51.30 7.32
N SER A 269 -7.25 50.54 8.32
CA SER A 269 -7.45 51.03 9.69
C SER A 269 -6.50 50.29 10.63
N THR A 270 -5.50 51.03 11.09
CA THR A 270 -4.59 50.70 12.19
C THR A 270 -5.35 50.35 13.46
N THR A 271 -5.17 49.14 13.98
CA THR A 271 -5.05 48.85 15.42
C THR A 271 -4.62 47.40 15.62
N GLU A 272 -3.52 47.17 16.34
CA GLU A 272 -3.18 45.85 16.88
C GLU A 272 -4.20 45.44 17.95
N PRO A 273 -4.48 44.13 18.08
CA PRO A 273 -4.24 43.53 19.39
C PRO A 273 -3.65 42.10 19.33
N GLN A 274 -2.76 41.83 20.30
CA GLN A 274 -2.36 40.50 20.73
C GLN A 274 -3.56 39.70 21.27
N ALA A 275 -3.74 38.45 20.86
CA ALA A 275 -4.33 37.38 21.67
C ALA A 275 -4.14 35.98 21.05
N ASN A 276 -3.48 35.11 21.82
CA ASN A 276 -3.65 33.66 21.97
C ASN A 276 -4.03 32.79 20.76
N ILE A 277 -3.06 31.99 20.35
CA ILE A 277 -3.16 30.88 19.39
C ILE A 277 -4.03 29.78 20.01
N ASN A 278 -5.26 29.65 19.51
CA ASN A 278 -6.03 28.41 19.60
C ASN A 278 -6.71 28.21 18.24
N ASP A 279 -5.95 27.69 17.28
CA ASP A 279 -6.34 27.54 15.87
C ASP A 279 -7.39 26.44 15.69
N ARG A 280 -8.67 26.80 15.86
CA ARG A 280 -9.79 26.11 15.22
C ARG A 280 -10.14 26.88 13.95
N ALA A 281 -9.47 26.55 12.86
CA ALA A 281 -9.72 27.12 11.54
C ALA A 281 -11.16 26.80 11.04
N LYS A 282 -12.11 27.68 11.37
CA LYS A 282 -13.36 27.83 10.62
C LYS A 282 -13.10 28.79 9.46
N SER A 283 -12.88 28.25 8.27
CA SER A 283 -12.88 29.03 7.03
C SER A 283 -14.30 29.05 6.45
N THR A 284 -14.86 30.24 6.33
CA THR A 284 -16.18 30.49 5.75
C THR A 284 -16.02 31.09 4.35
N THR A 285 -16.56 30.35 3.37
CA THR A 285 -17.21 30.75 2.10
C THR A 285 -16.43 31.11 0.81
N LEU A 286 -16.80 30.32 -0.23
CA LEU A 286 -16.65 30.43 -1.71
C LEU A 286 -15.24 30.37 -2.31
N GLY A 287 -14.85 29.40 -3.15
CA GLY A 287 -15.60 28.34 -3.84
C GLY A 287 -14.72 27.53 -4.80
N SER A 288 -13.42 27.39 -4.50
CA SER A 288 -12.54 26.41 -5.15
C SER A 288 -12.04 25.46 -4.06
N LYS A 289 -12.65 24.28 -3.96
CA LYS A 289 -12.23 23.24 -3.01
C LYS A 289 -10.75 22.97 -3.26
N GLN A 290 -9.91 23.36 -2.31
CA GLN A 290 -8.48 23.09 -2.41
C GLN A 290 -8.28 21.59 -2.20
N TRP A 291 -7.76 20.91 -3.22
CA TRP A 291 -7.40 19.50 -3.10
C TRP A 291 -6.12 19.35 -2.27
N VAL A 292 -6.16 18.52 -1.23
CA VAL A 292 -5.03 18.29 -0.33
C VAL A 292 -4.83 16.78 -0.14
N PRO A 293 -3.68 16.21 -0.53
CA PRO A 293 -3.38 14.80 -0.30
C PRO A 293 -2.89 14.55 1.14
N HIS A 294 -3.07 13.32 1.62
CA HIS A 294 -2.43 12.83 2.83
C HIS A 294 -0.98 12.46 2.55
N LEU A 295 -0.06 13.04 3.30
CA LEU A 295 1.37 12.82 3.18
C LEU A 295 1.89 12.03 4.38
N TYR A 296 2.60 10.93 4.12
CA TYR A 296 3.25 10.10 5.12
C TYR A 296 4.74 10.01 4.81
N VAL A 297 5.57 10.45 5.75
CA VAL A 297 7.03 10.41 5.62
C VAL A 297 7.57 9.54 6.75
N ASN A 298 8.35 8.52 6.40
CA ASN A 298 9.01 7.64 7.34
C ASN A 298 10.52 7.64 7.07
N ASN A 299 11.28 8.30 7.94
CA ASN A 299 12.72 8.44 7.80
C ASN A 299 13.49 7.11 7.95
N SER A 300 12.85 6.05 8.43
CA SER A 300 13.45 4.71 8.57
C SER A 300 13.15 3.78 7.40
N ASP A 301 12.35 4.23 6.43
CA ASP A 301 12.17 3.50 5.18
C ASP A 301 13.45 3.65 4.35
N TYR A 302 14.05 2.52 3.94
CA TYR A 302 15.31 2.49 3.17
C TYR A 302 15.21 3.30 1.87
N ILE A 303 14.00 3.47 1.33
CA ILE A 303 13.73 4.30 0.16
C ILE A 303 13.63 5.79 0.53
N CYS A 304 13.25 6.13 1.77
CA CYS A 304 13.10 7.51 2.25
C CYS A 304 14.40 8.16 2.74
N CYS A 305 15.33 7.41 3.34
CA CYS A 305 16.58 7.95 3.90
C CYS A 305 17.40 8.75 2.88
N TYR A 306 17.30 8.40 1.60
CA TYR A 306 18.06 9.04 0.52
C TYR A 306 17.43 10.31 -0.05
N TYR A 307 16.17 10.64 0.30
CA TYR A 307 15.54 11.90 -0.09
C TYR A 307 15.75 13.03 0.92
N THR A 308 16.03 12.67 2.17
CA THR A 308 16.24 13.60 3.29
C THR A 308 17.69 13.99 3.48
N ASP A 309 18.64 13.34 2.80
CA ASP A 309 20.04 13.75 2.84
C ASP A 309 20.17 15.07 2.08
N PRO A 310 20.42 16.20 2.76
CA PRO A 310 20.66 17.44 2.06
C PRO A 310 21.91 17.27 1.21
N VAL A 311 21.77 17.52 -0.09
CA VAL A 311 22.92 17.70 -0.98
C VAL A 311 23.87 18.72 -0.33
N GLY A 312 25.01 18.24 0.16
CA GLY A 312 26.16 19.08 0.49
C GLY A 312 26.48 19.26 1.98
N THR A 313 26.85 18.19 2.68
CA THR A 313 27.87 18.29 3.74
C THR A 313 28.97 17.28 3.48
N ARG A 314 29.71 17.45 2.38
CA ARG A 314 31.05 16.86 2.27
C ARG A 314 31.93 17.54 3.32
N GLU A 315 32.14 16.82 4.41
CA GLU A 315 33.40 16.71 5.14
C GLU A 315 34.39 17.86 4.95
N GLN A 316 34.24 18.94 5.72
CA GLN A 316 35.40 19.72 6.14
C GLN A 316 35.97 19.06 7.39
N HIS A 317 36.82 18.04 7.22
CA HIS A 317 37.75 17.62 8.27
C HIS A 317 38.94 16.86 7.68
N ALA A 318 39.78 17.55 6.92
CA ALA A 318 41.14 17.08 6.63
C ALA A 318 42.07 18.27 6.32
N ASP A 319 42.33 19.11 7.31
CA ASP A 319 43.63 19.77 7.41
C ASP A 319 43.96 20.05 8.87
N LYS A 320 44.58 19.07 9.54
CA LYS A 320 45.41 19.34 10.72
C LYS A 320 46.83 18.95 10.36
N ARG A 321 47.56 19.95 9.89
CA ARG A 321 49.02 20.03 9.89
C ARG A 321 49.58 19.43 11.19
N MET A 322 50.43 18.43 11.04
CA MET A 322 51.38 18.01 12.07
C MET A 322 52.34 19.17 12.35
N PRO A 323 52.55 19.60 13.61
CA PRO A 323 53.71 20.40 13.96
C PRO A 323 54.87 19.47 14.34
N ASN A 324 56.00 19.67 13.65
CA ASN A 324 57.31 19.20 14.07
C ASN A 324 57.63 19.63 15.51
N ARG A 325 57.84 18.67 16.41
CA ARG A 325 59.07 18.48 17.21
C ARG A 325 58.95 17.25 18.09
#